data_AF-A0A431HHJ4-F1
#
_entry.id   AF-A0A431HHJ4-F1
#
_cell.length_a   1.000
_cell.length_b   1.000
_cell.length_c   1.000
_cell.angle_alpha   90.00
_cell.angle_beta   90.00
_cell.angle_gamma   90.00
#
_symmetry.space_group_name_H-M   'P 1'
#
loop_
_entity.id
_entity.type
_entity.pdbx_description
1 polymer ?
#
loop_
_entity_poly.entity_id
_entity_poly.type
_entity_poly.pdbx_seq_one_letter_code
_entity_poly.pdbx_strand_id
1 'polypeptide(L)'
;MVFFEILTSLFLMGLAGLFSLILISSMFGCFGFMLFWGAMLGFFIILDISFKWLLIGILAFYGISITLKIIRYYQMPNYDEYLSMNANAYQHGQVVCCKCGSSSVANLGLFGMYGKLRYFVCTRCRNWLYRFNVL
;
A
#
# COMPACT_ATOMS: atom_id res chain seq x y z
N MET A 1 -32.31 -8.46 -10.67
CA MET A 1 -31.11 -9.00 -11.36
C MET A 1 -30.14 -7.87 -11.70
N VAL A 2 -30.54 -6.91 -12.55
CA VAL A 2 -29.73 -5.73 -12.95
C VAL A 2 -29.19 -4.91 -11.75
N PHE A 3 -30.01 -4.68 -10.72
CA PHE A 3 -29.58 -3.94 -9.52
C PHE A 3 -28.44 -4.64 -8.76
N PHE A 4 -28.48 -5.97 -8.65
CA PHE A 4 -27.41 -6.75 -8.00
C PHE A 4 -26.12 -6.76 -8.83
N GLU A 5 -26.22 -6.76 -10.16
CA GLU A 5 -25.06 -6.67 -11.04
C GLU A 5 -24.38 -5.30 -10.96
N ILE A 6 -25.16 -4.21 -10.88
CA ILE A 6 -24.65 -2.85 -10.66
C ILE A 6 -23.94 -2.74 -9.30
N LEU A 7 -24.54 -3.32 -8.27
CA LEU A 7 -23.97 -3.31 -6.92
C LEU A 7 -22.66 -4.12 -6.83
N THR A 8 -22.62 -5.30 -7.49
CA THR A 8 -21.46 -6.18 -7.53
C THR A 8 -20.32 -5.58 -8.35
N SER A 9 -20.63 -4.93 -9.47
CA SER A 9 -19.64 -4.23 -10.31
C SER A 9 -19.07 -3.00 -9.60
N LEU A 10 -19.90 -2.23 -8.88
CA LEU A 10 -19.42 -1.14 -8.00
C LEU A 10 -18.48 -1.66 -6.90
N PHE A 11 -18.83 -2.79 -6.27
CA PHE A 11 -17.98 -3.42 -5.26
C PHE A 11 -16.63 -3.87 -5.84
N LEU A 12 -16.63 -4.55 -6.98
CA LEU A 12 -15.41 -4.98 -7.69
C LEU A 12 -14.54 -3.78 -8.12
N MET A 13 -15.16 -2.70 -8.59
CA MET A 13 -14.47 -1.48 -9.01
C MET A 13 -13.86 -0.74 -7.80
N GLY A 14 -14.57 -0.72 -6.66
CA GLY A 14 -14.04 -0.24 -5.39
C GLY A 14 -12.88 -1.08 -4.88
N LEU A 15 -12.96 -2.41 -5.03
CA LEU A 15 -11.91 -3.35 -4.61
C LEU A 15 -10.64 -3.17 -5.47
N ALA A 16 -10.80 -2.99 -6.79
CA ALA A 16 -9.72 -2.60 -7.70
C ALA A 16 -9.12 -1.23 -7.34
N GLY A 17 -9.95 -0.26 -6.95
CA GLY A 17 -9.51 1.04 -6.44
C GLY A 17 -8.73 0.96 -5.13
N LEU A 18 -9.11 0.05 -4.23
CA LEU A 18 -8.39 -0.27 -2.99
C LEU A 18 -7.02 -0.88 -3.26
N PHE A 19 -6.93 -1.82 -4.20
CA PHE A 19 -5.64 -2.35 -4.67
C PHE A 19 -4.78 -1.26 -5.32
N SER A 20 -5.40 -0.29 -6.01
CA SER A 20 -4.68 0.85 -6.56
C SER A 20 -4.05 1.72 -5.46
N LEU A 21 -4.67 1.92 -4.29
CA LEU A 21 -4.04 2.62 -3.15
C LEU A 21 -2.78 1.91 -2.64
N ILE A 22 -2.80 0.58 -2.64
CA ILE A 22 -1.70 -0.28 -2.17
C ILE A 22 -0.53 -0.30 -3.17
N LEU A 23 -0.81 -0.04 -4.45
CA LEU A 23 0.16 -0.10 -5.56
C LEU A 23 0.64 1.28 -6.03
N ILE A 24 -0.22 2.30 -6.02
CA ILE A 24 -0.01 3.65 -6.59
C ILE A 24 -0.73 4.67 -5.69
N SER A 25 0.01 5.50 -4.94
CA SER A 25 -0.59 6.56 -4.10
C SER A 25 -1.11 7.77 -4.92
N SER A 26 -1.82 7.55 -6.02
CA SER A 26 -2.42 8.61 -6.85
C SER A 26 -3.87 8.91 -6.42
N MET A 27 -4.40 10.08 -6.79
CA MET A 27 -5.77 10.52 -6.45
C MET A 27 -6.88 9.52 -6.83
N PHE A 28 -6.63 8.65 -7.82
CA PHE A 28 -7.54 7.57 -8.21
C PHE A 28 -7.77 6.56 -7.09
N GLY A 29 -6.76 6.33 -6.23
CA GLY A 29 -6.88 5.42 -5.10
C GLY A 29 -7.85 5.91 -4.02
N CYS A 30 -7.82 7.21 -3.69
CA CYS A 30 -8.73 7.78 -2.68
C CYS A 30 -10.19 7.74 -3.15
N PHE A 31 -10.43 8.00 -4.44
CA PHE A 31 -11.77 7.92 -5.02
C PHE A 31 -12.30 6.47 -5.04
N GLY A 32 -11.45 5.50 -5.41
CA GLY A 32 -11.79 4.09 -5.35
C GLY A 32 -12.09 3.59 -3.93
N PHE A 33 -11.37 4.10 -2.93
CA PHE A 33 -11.64 3.79 -1.52
C PHE A 33 -12.99 4.31 -1.03
N MET A 34 -13.33 5.57 -1.36
CA MET A 34 -14.64 6.12 -1.02
C MET A 34 -15.78 5.34 -1.70
N LEU A 35 -15.61 4.97 -2.97
CA LEU A 35 -16.57 4.14 -3.71
C LEU A 35 -16.71 2.74 -3.11
N PHE A 36 -15.61 2.10 -2.70
CA PHE A 36 -15.66 0.79 -2.04
C PHE A 36 -16.46 0.85 -0.75
N TRP A 37 -16.20 1.83 0.11
CA TRP A 37 -16.94 2.00 1.37
C TRP A 37 -18.42 2.31 1.14
N GLY A 38 -18.74 3.15 0.15
CA GLY A 38 -20.12 3.43 -0.24
C GLY A 38 -20.86 2.19 -0.75
N ALA A 39 -20.23 1.40 -1.61
CA ALA A 39 -20.78 0.14 -2.12
C ALA A 39 -20.96 -0.90 -1.01
N MET A 40 -20.00 -1.03 -0.10
CA MET A 40 -20.10 -1.89 1.09
C MET A 40 -21.29 -1.50 1.97
N LEU A 41 -21.42 -0.22 2.33
CA LEU A 41 -22.53 0.28 3.15
C LEU A 41 -23.88 0.01 2.48
N GLY A 42 -23.98 0.22 1.17
CA GLY A 42 -25.17 -0.13 0.39
C GLY A 42 -25.49 -1.63 0.46
N PHE A 43 -24.48 -2.49 0.27
CA PHE A 43 -24.61 -3.95 0.36
C PHE A 43 -25.11 -4.39 1.74
N PHE A 44 -24.64 -3.75 2.81
CA PHE A 44 -25.03 -4.05 4.19
C PHE A 44 -26.49 -3.66 4.49
N ILE A 45 -26.95 -2.51 4.00
CA ILE A 45 -28.35 -2.07 4.18
C ILE A 45 -29.30 -3.01 3.43
N ILE A 46 -28.91 -3.49 2.25
CA ILE A 46 -29.77 -4.31 1.39
C ILE A 46 -29.86 -5.77 1.87
N LEU A 47 -28.77 -6.33 2.39
CA LEU A 47 -28.71 -7.74 2.79
C LEU A 47 -28.99 -7.99 4.28
N ASP A 48 -29.30 -6.96 5.06
CA ASP A 48 -29.53 -7.02 6.50
C ASP A 48 -28.45 -7.85 7.24
N ILE A 49 -27.21 -7.76 6.76
CA ILE A 49 -26.09 -8.51 7.32
C ILE A 49 -25.81 -7.95 8.70
N SER A 50 -25.88 -8.82 9.72
CA SER A 50 -25.65 -8.41 11.10
C SER A 50 -24.31 -7.69 11.25
N PHE A 51 -24.30 -6.55 11.94
CA PHE A 51 -23.13 -5.71 12.22
C PHE A 51 -21.89 -6.49 12.71
N LYS A 52 -22.10 -7.65 13.35
CA LYS A 52 -21.04 -8.59 13.77
C LYS A 52 -20.16 -9.06 12.60
N TRP A 53 -20.76 -9.40 11.45
CA TRP A 53 -20.02 -9.88 10.28
C TRP A 53 -19.21 -8.77 9.60
N LEU A 54 -19.70 -7.53 9.64
CA LEU A 54 -18.96 -6.36 9.18
C LEU A 54 -17.69 -6.16 10.00
N LEU A 55 -17.79 -6.26 11.34
CA LEU A 55 -16.66 -6.09 12.24
C LEU A 55 -15.60 -7.19 12.03
N ILE A 56 -16.04 -8.44 11.85
CA ILE A 56 -15.16 -9.58 11.49
C ILE A 56 -14.46 -9.32 10.16
N GLY A 57 -15.20 -8.85 9.14
CA GLY A 57 -14.65 -8.54 7.81
C GLY A 57 -13.58 -7.45 7.84
N ILE A 58 -13.81 -6.37 8.59
CA ILE A 58 -12.82 -5.29 8.77
C ILE A 58 -11.55 -5.82 9.46
N LEU A 59 -11.70 -6.60 10.52
CA LEU A 59 -10.55 -7.20 11.23
C LEU A 59 -9.75 -8.14 10.33
N ALA A 60 -10.43 -9.00 9.55
CA ALA A 60 -9.79 -9.90 8.62
C ALA A 60 -9.03 -9.13 7.51
N PHE A 61 -9.66 -8.11 6.90
CA PHE A 61 -9.04 -7.29 5.88
C PHE A 61 -7.82 -6.52 6.40
N TYR A 62 -7.92 -5.98 7.61
CA TYR A 62 -6.81 -5.29 8.27
C TYR A 62 -5.64 -6.25 8.54
N GLY A 63 -5.93 -7.46 9.04
CA GLY A 63 -4.94 -8.51 9.24
C GLY A 63 -4.21 -8.90 7.96
N ILE A 64 -4.95 -9.13 6.86
CA ILE A 64 -4.37 -9.44 5.54
C ILE A 64 -3.47 -8.29 5.07
N SER A 65 -3.94 -7.04 5.21
CA SER A 65 -3.18 -5.85 4.79
C SER A 65 -1.86 -5.71 5.55
N ILE A 66 -1.86 -5.99 6.87
CA ILE A 66 -0.63 -6.02 7.68
C ILE A 66 0.32 -7.11 7.17
N THR A 67 -0.18 -8.31 6.96
CA THR A 67 0.64 -9.45 6.49
C THR A 67 1.30 -9.15 5.15
N LEU A 68 0.55 -8.62 4.18
CA LEU A 68 1.10 -8.21 2.87
C LEU A 68 2.16 -7.12 3.01
N LYS A 69 1.95 -6.15 3.90
CA LYS A 69 2.90 -5.07 4.16
C LYS A 69 4.21 -5.60 4.76
N ILE A 70 4.12 -6.57 5.67
CA ILE A 70 5.28 -7.25 6.28
C ILE A 70 6.02 -8.10 5.22
N ILE A 71 5.31 -8.90 4.42
CA ILE A 71 5.93 -9.72 3.37
C ILE A 71 6.70 -8.82 2.40
N ARG A 72 6.07 -7.73 1.92
CA ARG A 72 6.73 -6.78 1.02
C ARG A 72 7.98 -6.15 1.65
N TYR A 73 7.91 -5.82 2.95
CA TYR A 73 9.08 -5.32 3.68
C TYR A 73 10.22 -6.34 3.71
N TYR A 74 9.90 -7.62 3.91
CA TYR A 74 10.92 -8.67 3.91
C TYR A 74 11.49 -8.99 2.52
N GLN A 75 10.75 -8.69 1.45
CA GLN A 75 11.21 -8.81 0.07
C GLN A 75 12.10 -7.64 -0.39
N MET A 76 12.09 -6.50 0.31
CA MET A 76 12.95 -5.37 -0.03
C MET A 76 14.40 -5.67 0.35
N PRO A 77 15.37 -5.25 -0.48
CA PRO A 77 16.78 -5.42 -0.17
C PRO A 77 17.17 -4.57 1.04
N ASN A 78 18.18 -5.02 1.77
CA ASN A 78 18.88 -4.19 2.75
C ASN A 78 19.72 -3.10 2.05
N TYR A 79 20.27 -2.16 2.81
CA TYR A 79 21.12 -1.09 2.27
C TYR A 79 22.29 -1.62 1.43
N ASP A 80 23.07 -2.55 1.99
CA ASP A 80 24.25 -3.11 1.31
C ASP A 80 23.86 -3.93 0.07
N GLU A 81 22.76 -4.68 0.16
CA GLU A 81 22.18 -5.42 -0.96
C GLU A 81 21.70 -4.49 -2.08
N TYR A 82 21.12 -3.33 -1.73
CA TYR A 82 20.67 -2.36 -2.72
C TYR A 82 21.83 -1.76 -3.49
N LEU A 83 22.94 -1.46 -2.80
CA LEU A 83 24.17 -0.97 -3.41
C LEU A 83 24.84 -2.02 -4.29
N SER A 84 24.85 -3.29 -3.87
CA SER A 84 25.45 -4.37 -4.67
C SER A 84 24.62 -4.70 -5.92
N MET A 85 23.30 -4.59 -5.85
CA MET A 85 22.41 -4.79 -7.00
C MET A 85 22.43 -3.62 -7.99
N ASN A 86 22.81 -2.42 -7.55
CA ASN A 86 22.77 -1.21 -8.37
C ASN A 86 24.08 -0.44 -8.26
N ALA A 87 25.03 -0.71 -9.15
CA ALA A 87 26.36 -0.06 -9.15
C ALA A 87 26.28 1.49 -9.21
N ASN A 88 25.22 2.05 -9.79
CA ASN A 88 25.00 3.49 -9.91
C ASN A 88 24.15 4.09 -8.79
N ALA A 89 23.77 3.31 -7.77
CA ALA A 89 22.91 3.79 -6.67
C ALA A 89 23.63 4.68 -5.66
N TYR A 90 24.97 4.79 -5.71
CA TYR A 90 25.73 5.69 -4.85
C TYR A 90 26.51 6.68 -5.69
N GLN A 91 26.13 7.96 -5.62
CA GLN A 91 26.74 9.03 -6.39
C GLN A 91 26.91 10.26 -5.49
N HIS A 92 28.05 10.95 -5.60
CA HIS A 92 28.32 12.20 -4.87
C HIS A 92 28.13 12.07 -3.34
N GLY A 93 28.48 10.92 -2.76
CA GLY A 93 28.35 10.66 -1.31
C GLY A 93 26.92 10.39 -0.83
N GLN A 94 25.94 10.28 -1.73
CA GLN A 94 24.53 10.06 -1.41
C GLN A 94 23.94 8.89 -2.21
N VAL A 95 22.88 8.31 -1.65
CA VAL A 95 22.13 7.25 -2.32
C VAL A 95 21.14 7.87 -3.29
N VAL A 96 21.20 7.46 -4.54
CA VAL A 96 20.31 7.90 -5.61
C VAL A 96 19.36 6.78 -6.02
N CYS A 97 18.16 7.16 -6.46
CA CYS A 97 17.19 6.20 -6.96
C CYS A 97 17.67 5.57 -8.28
N CYS A 98 17.83 4.25 -8.31
CA CYS A 98 18.22 3.51 -9.52
C CYS A 98 17.30 3.74 -10.74
N LYS A 99 16.03 4.09 -10.52
CA LYS A 99 15.04 4.26 -11.59
C LYS A 99 15.02 5.66 -12.20
N CYS A 100 15.31 6.71 -11.43
CA CYS A 100 15.18 8.09 -11.91
C CYS A 100 16.38 9.00 -11.60
N GLY A 101 17.43 8.47 -10.96
CA GLY A 101 18.63 9.21 -10.60
C GLY A 101 18.46 10.28 -9.51
N SER A 102 17.26 10.40 -8.92
CA SER A 102 17.01 11.43 -7.90
C SER A 102 17.67 11.05 -6.57
N SER A 103 18.38 12.01 -5.94
CA SER A 103 18.92 11.89 -4.58
C SER A 103 17.88 12.12 -3.48
N SER A 104 16.71 12.65 -3.85
CA SER A 104 15.61 12.89 -2.92
C SER A 104 14.92 11.58 -2.50
N VAL A 105 15.29 11.11 -1.30
CA VAL A 105 14.78 9.90 -0.67
C VAL A 105 14.08 10.25 0.65
N ALA A 106 12.92 9.63 0.89
CA ALA A 106 12.16 9.78 2.11
C ALA A 106 12.28 8.51 2.96
N ASN A 107 12.50 8.69 4.26
CA ASN A 107 12.48 7.62 5.25
C ASN A 107 11.07 7.48 5.83
N LEU A 108 10.46 6.33 5.63
CA LEU A 108 9.11 6.02 6.09
C LEU A 108 9.12 4.83 7.04
N GLY A 109 8.34 4.89 8.11
CA GLY A 109 8.13 3.74 8.99
C GLY A 109 7.05 2.80 8.46
N LEU A 110 7.23 1.50 8.66
CA LEU A 110 6.28 0.47 8.24
C LEU A 110 4.93 0.61 8.94
N PHE A 111 4.92 0.99 10.22
CA PHE A 111 3.71 1.15 11.03
C PHE A 111 3.49 2.58 11.53
N GLY A 112 4.10 3.57 10.87
CA GLY A 112 4.00 4.99 11.26
C GLY A 112 5.36 5.59 11.63
N MET A 113 5.37 6.87 12.03
CA MET A 113 6.61 7.65 12.19
C MET A 113 7.58 7.10 13.24
N TYR A 114 7.06 6.46 14.29
CA TYR A 114 7.83 5.89 15.40
C TYR A 114 8.14 4.39 15.25
N GLY A 115 7.82 3.77 14.11
CA GLY A 115 8.11 2.36 13.87
C GLY A 115 9.62 2.08 13.75
N LYS A 116 10.06 0.97 14.36
CA LYS A 116 11.45 0.47 14.24
C LYS A 116 11.79 -0.06 12.84
N LEU A 117 10.81 -0.67 12.19
CA LEU A 117 10.91 -1.15 10.80
C LEU A 117 10.70 0.03 9.87
N ARG A 118 11.73 0.40 9.11
CA ARG A 118 11.73 1.59 8.25
C ARG A 118 12.18 1.24 6.85
N TYR A 119 11.77 2.01 5.87
CA TYR A 119 12.12 1.81 4.47
C TYR A 119 12.29 3.15 3.77
N PHE A 120 13.10 3.14 2.72
CA PHE A 120 13.41 4.32 1.93
C PHE A 120 12.70 4.28 0.59
N VAL A 121 12.10 5.40 0.21
CA VAL A 121 11.37 5.57 -1.05
C VAL A 121 11.87 6.82 -1.76
N CYS A 122 12.01 6.77 -3.08
CA CYS A 122 12.30 7.96 -3.86
C CYS A 122 11.09 8.90 -3.89
N THR A 123 11.27 10.18 -3.55
CA THR A 123 10.13 11.12 -3.53
C THR A 123 9.62 11.48 -4.92
N ARG A 124 10.48 11.36 -5.95
CA ARG A 124 10.14 11.73 -7.33
C ARG A 124 9.33 10.64 -8.05
N CYS A 125 9.83 9.41 -8.08
CA CYS A 125 9.18 8.30 -8.80
C CYS A 125 8.43 7.33 -7.88
N ARG A 126 8.46 7.56 -6.56
CA ARG A 126 7.85 6.69 -5.53
C ARG A 126 8.31 5.24 -5.59
N ASN A 127 9.50 5.01 -6.13
CA ASN A 127 10.10 3.69 -6.14
C ASN A 127 10.65 3.34 -4.76
N TRP A 128 10.40 2.11 -4.34
CA TRP A 128 10.93 1.53 -3.10
C TRP A 128 12.40 1.18 -3.32
N LEU A 129 13.26 1.52 -2.36
CA LEU A 129 14.70 1.40 -2.52
C LEU A 129 15.22 0.24 -1.67
N TYR A 130 15.23 0.45 -0.35
CA TYR A 130 15.76 -0.52 0.60
C TYR A 130 15.09 -0.38 1.96
N ARG A 131 15.19 -1.43 2.77
CA ARG A 131 14.73 -1.46 4.16
C ARG A 131 15.85 -1.13 5.14
N PHE A 132 15.46 -0.65 6.32
CA PHE A 132 16.33 -0.31 7.42
C PHE A 132 15.66 -0.63 8.75
N ASN A 133 16.31 -1.41 9.60
CA ASN A 133 15.82 -1.74 10.93
C ASN A 133 16.61 -0.97 11.98
N VAL A 134 15.94 -0.18 12.81
CA VAL A 134 16.55 0.50 13.95
C VAL A 134 16.64 -0.51 15.10
N LEU A 135 17.87 -0.93 15.44
CA LEU A 135 18.18 -1.80 16.58
C LEU A 135 17.79 -1.12 17.91
#